data_AF-A0A2S8IJN7-F1
#
_entry.id   AF-A0A2S8IJN7-F1
#
_cell.length_a   1.000
_cell.length_b   1.000
_cell.length_c   1.000
_cell.angle_alpha   90.00
_cell.angle_beta   90.00
_cell.angle_gamma   90.00
#
_symmetry.space_group_name_H-M   'P 1'
#
loop_
_entity.id
_entity.type
_entity.pdbx_description
1 polymer ?
#
loop_
_entity_poly.entity_id
_entity_poly.type
_entity_poly.pdbx_seq_one_letter_code
_entity_poly.pdbx_strand_id
1 'polypeptide(L)'
;MIDHVADGALRYRVWNKPHSVDQTPDVEVRGGTEETGGTDPCVSTDWSFKRGNIVYWVSDSAACTDGKPPRGAYGMVSVTINKAFASRYWCVK
;
A
#
# COMPACT_ATOMS: atom_id res chain seq x y z
N MET A 1 3.08 -0.20 -6.34
CA MET A 1 2.02 0.08 -7.32
C MET A 1 0.87 -0.90 -7.10
N ILE A 2 -0.38 -0.42 -7.19
CA ILE A 2 -1.58 -1.25 -7.17
C ILE A 2 -2.26 -1.12 -8.53
N ASP A 3 -2.66 -2.23 -9.12
CA ASP A 3 -3.42 -2.27 -10.38
C ASP A 3 -4.34 -3.49 -10.42
N HIS A 4 -5.15 -3.57 -11.48
CA HIS A 4 -5.99 -4.72 -11.76
C HIS A 4 -5.31 -5.61 -12.81
N VAL A 5 -5.30 -6.91 -12.58
CA VAL A 5 -4.96 -7.91 -13.61
C VAL A 5 -6.16 -8.17 -14.53
N ALA A 6 -5.95 -8.90 -15.62
CA ALA A 6 -6.95 -9.09 -16.68
C ALA A 6 -8.26 -9.76 -16.23
N ASP A 7 -8.24 -10.52 -15.13
CA ASP A 7 -9.41 -11.14 -14.52
C ASP A 7 -10.13 -10.21 -13.52
N GLY A 8 -9.67 -8.95 -13.38
CA GLY A 8 -10.22 -7.97 -12.45
C GLY A 8 -9.73 -8.12 -11.01
N ALA A 9 -8.81 -9.05 -10.72
CA ALA A 9 -8.25 -9.13 -9.37
C ALA A 9 -7.24 -8.00 -9.11
N LEU A 10 -7.22 -7.52 -7.87
CA LEU A 10 -6.20 -6.57 -7.42
C LEU A 10 -4.82 -7.23 -7.40
N ARG A 11 -3.80 -6.45 -7.77
CA ARG A 11 -2.40 -6.84 -7.74
C ARG A 11 -1.56 -5.72 -7.16
N TYR A 12 -0.69 -6.11 -6.23
CA TYR A 12 0.32 -5.25 -5.62
C TYR A 12 1.72 -5.60 -6.11
N ARG A 13 2.47 -4.59 -6.58
CA ARG A 13 3.83 -4.72 -7.09
C ARG A 13 4.79 -3.79 -6.37
N VAL A 14 5.95 -4.31 -5.97
CA VAL A 14 7.00 -3.58 -5.24
C VAL A 14 8.36 -3.78 -5.90
N TRP A 15 9.13 -2.71 -5.93
CA TRP A 15 10.54 -2.68 -6.29
C TRP A 15 11.33 -2.07 -5.13
N ASN A 16 12.30 -2.80 -4.60
CA ASN A 16 13.14 -2.39 -3.48
C ASN A 16 14.23 -1.39 -3.89
N LYS A 17 14.39 -1.16 -5.19
CA LYS A 17 15.32 -0.21 -5.79
C LYS A 17 14.60 0.63 -6.84
N PRO A 18 15.11 1.83 -7.19
CA PRO A 18 14.64 2.57 -8.35
C PRO A 18 14.62 1.65 -9.58
N HIS A 19 13.53 1.70 -10.34
CA HIS A 19 13.26 0.76 -11.40
C HIS A 19 12.78 1.48 -12.67
N SER A 20 13.07 0.90 -13.83
CA SER A 20 12.41 1.28 -15.07
C SER A 20 11.01 0.69 -15.12
N VAL A 21 10.15 1.24 -15.99
CA VAL A 21 8.74 0.82 -16.13
C VAL A 21 8.63 -0.67 -16.52
N ASP A 22 9.55 -1.17 -17.33
CA ASP A 22 9.52 -2.54 -17.86
C ASP A 22 10.16 -3.60 -16.93
N GLN A 23 10.72 -3.17 -15.80
CA GLN A 23 11.43 -4.08 -14.91
C GLN A 23 10.45 -4.95 -14.11
N THR A 24 10.73 -6.25 -14.03
CA THR A 24 9.97 -7.18 -13.17
C THR A 24 10.04 -6.73 -11.71
N PRO A 25 8.91 -6.73 -10.97
CA PRO A 25 8.89 -6.38 -9.56
C PRO A 25 9.64 -7.40 -8.69
N ASP A 26 10.27 -6.92 -7.62
CA ASP A 26 10.88 -7.78 -6.59
C ASP A 26 9.83 -8.57 -5.81
N VAL A 27 8.64 -7.99 -5.63
CA VAL A 27 7.49 -8.64 -5.01
C VAL A 27 6.24 -8.35 -5.82
N GLU A 28 5.53 -9.43 -6.19
CA GLU A 28 4.18 -9.36 -6.72
C GLU A 28 3.24 -10.17 -5.80
N VAL A 29 2.14 -9.54 -5.38
CA VAL A 29 1.06 -10.20 -4.63
C VAL A 29 -0.22 -10.02 -5.40
N ARG A 30 -0.91 -11.13 -5.70
CA ARG A 30 -2.20 -11.14 -6.37
C ARG A 30 -3.30 -11.46 -5.38
N GLY A 31 -4.46 -10.87 -5.61
CA GLY A 31 -5.56 -10.91 -4.66
C GLY A 31 -5.32 -9.91 -3.53
N GLY A 32 -6.39 -9.25 -3.15
CA GLY A 32 -6.39 -8.24 -2.10
C GLY A 32 -7.81 -7.75 -1.86
N THR A 33 -7.96 -6.91 -0.86
CA THR A 33 -9.20 -6.18 -0.61
C THR A 33 -8.98 -4.71 -0.89
N GLU A 34 -10.06 -4.03 -1.27
CA GLU A 34 -10.14 -2.58 -1.39
C GLU A 34 -11.34 -2.13 -0.59
N GLU A 35 -11.13 -1.18 0.31
CA GLU A 35 -12.16 -0.58 1.14
C GLU A 35 -12.00 0.93 1.07
N THR A 36 -13.08 1.64 0.73
CA THR A 36 -13.10 3.11 0.81
C THR A 36 -14.00 3.51 1.96
N GLY A 37 -13.50 4.38 2.83
CA GLY A 37 -14.23 4.79 4.02
C GLY A 37 -13.76 6.12 4.57
N GLY A 38 -14.43 6.56 5.63
CA GLY A 38 -14.15 7.83 6.31
C GLY A 38 -15.07 8.96 5.88
N THR A 39 -14.81 10.13 6.45
CA THR A 39 -15.55 11.38 6.21
C THR A 39 -14.54 12.49 5.97
N ASP A 40 -14.82 13.42 5.05
CA ASP A 40 -13.93 14.55 4.74
C ASP A 40 -13.48 15.28 6.01
N PRO A 41 -12.17 15.49 6.26
CA PRO A 41 -11.01 15.28 5.37
C PRO A 41 -10.32 13.91 5.47
N CYS A 42 -10.88 12.97 6.23
CA CYS A 42 -10.32 11.66 6.52
C CYS A 42 -10.83 10.54 5.59
N VAL A 43 -11.26 10.85 4.36
CA VAL A 43 -11.59 9.81 3.39
C VAL A 43 -10.28 9.16 2.92
N SER A 44 -10.27 7.83 2.87
CA SER A 44 -9.20 7.02 2.28
C SER A 44 -9.77 5.84 1.52
N THR A 45 -9.04 5.42 0.49
CA THR A 45 -9.10 4.06 -0.04
C THR A 45 -7.91 3.29 0.49
N ASP A 46 -8.21 2.17 1.14
CA ASP A 46 -7.24 1.28 1.76
C ASP A 46 -7.26 -0.07 1.04
N TRP A 47 -6.07 -0.58 0.74
CA TRP A 47 -5.88 -1.90 0.17
C TRP A 47 -5.13 -2.81 1.12
N SER A 48 -5.53 -4.08 1.16
CA SER A 48 -4.81 -5.12 1.92
C SER A 48 -4.37 -6.27 1.03
N PHE A 49 -3.10 -6.67 1.17
CA PHE A 49 -2.50 -7.79 0.42
C PHE A 49 -1.80 -8.73 1.39
N LYS A 50 -1.96 -10.05 1.19
CA LYS A 50 -1.36 -11.07 2.07
C LYS A 50 -0.38 -11.95 1.29
N ARG A 51 0.80 -12.17 1.88
CA ARG A 51 1.81 -13.11 1.38
C ARG A 51 2.34 -13.94 2.55
N GLY A 52 1.79 -15.13 2.73
CA GLY A 52 2.10 -15.97 3.89
C GLY A 52 1.74 -15.27 5.20
N ASN A 53 2.73 -15.03 6.06
CA ASN A 53 2.60 -14.34 7.34
C ASN A 53 2.78 -12.81 7.26
N ILE A 54 2.97 -12.27 6.05
CA ILE A 54 3.15 -10.84 5.80
C ILE A 54 1.83 -10.24 5.31
N VAL A 55 1.46 -9.08 5.86
CA VAL A 55 0.34 -8.26 5.40
C VAL A 55 0.87 -6.89 4.99
N TYR A 56 0.53 -6.48 3.78
CA TYR A 56 0.76 -5.15 3.27
C TYR A 56 -0.54 -4.38 3.32
N TRP A 57 -0.55 -3.27 4.05
CA TRP A 57 -1.63 -2.29 4.07
C TRP A 57 -1.18 -1.07 3.31
N VAL A 58 -1.93 -0.65 2.31
CA VAL A 58 -1.64 0.54 1.51
C VAL A 58 -2.81 1.49 1.64
N SER A 59 -2.53 2.76 1.88
CA SER A 59 -3.55 3.82 1.95
C SER A 59 -3.19 4.90 0.94
N ASP A 60 -4.18 5.40 0.20
CA ASP A 60 -4.02 6.59 -0.66
C ASP A 60 -4.15 7.92 0.08
N SER A 61 -4.25 7.86 1.41
CA SER A 61 -4.33 9.03 2.26
C SER A 61 -3.17 9.06 3.25
N ALA A 62 -2.66 10.27 3.48
CA ALA A 62 -1.78 10.60 4.60
C ALA A 62 -2.51 11.44 5.66
N ALA A 63 -3.80 11.73 5.47
CA ALA A 63 -4.62 12.45 6.43
C ALA A 63 -5.04 11.52 7.57
N CYS A 64 -5.28 12.11 8.75
CA CYS A 64 -5.87 11.41 9.91
C CYS A 64 -5.13 10.12 10.32
N THR A 65 -3.84 10.05 10.02
CA THR A 65 -2.94 8.94 10.34
C THR A 65 -2.19 9.21 11.65
N ASP A 66 -1.84 8.15 12.37
CA ASP A 66 -1.07 8.28 13.61
C ASP A 66 0.36 8.78 13.36
N GLY A 67 0.71 9.86 14.06
CA GLY A 67 2.01 10.53 13.95
C GLY A 67 1.98 11.69 12.97
N LYS A 68 3.18 12.23 12.66
CA LYS A 68 3.32 13.36 11.73
C LYS A 68 3.83 12.85 10.38
N PRO A 69 2.98 12.74 9.35
CA PRO A 69 3.45 12.39 8.01
C PRO A 69 4.46 13.46 7.51
N PRO A 70 5.43 13.07 6.67
CA PRO A 70 6.35 14.02 6.07
C PRO A 70 5.60 14.99 5.15
N ARG A 71 6.18 16.17 4.93
CA ARG A 71 5.58 17.18 4.04
C ARG A 71 5.44 16.59 2.63
N GLY A 72 4.26 16.72 2.03
CA GLY A 72 3.97 16.21 0.70
C GLY A 72 3.66 14.71 0.64
N ALA A 73 3.56 14.04 1.80
CA ALA A 73 2.98 12.71 1.85
C ALA A 73 1.53 12.76 1.40
N TYR A 74 1.17 11.83 0.52
CA TYR A 74 -0.20 11.66 0.05
C TYR A 74 -0.75 10.29 0.41
N GLY A 75 0.09 9.30 0.70
CA GLY A 75 -0.35 7.97 1.08
C GLY A 75 0.68 7.26 1.96
N MET A 76 0.40 6.02 2.33
CA MET A 76 1.32 5.22 3.13
C MET A 76 1.25 3.73 2.78
N VAL A 77 2.34 3.03 3.12
CA VAL A 77 2.40 1.57 3.14
C VAL A 77 2.81 1.14 4.53
N SER A 78 2.04 0.26 5.17
CA SER A 78 2.36 -0.38 6.44
C SER A 78 2.53 -1.88 6.22
N VAL A 79 3.58 -2.43 6.81
CA VAL A 79 3.93 -3.85 6.70
C VAL A 79 3.86 -4.49 8.07
N THR A 80 3.11 -5.58 8.16
CA THR A 80 2.96 -6.38 9.37
C THR A 80 3.50 -7.79 9.10
N ILE A 81 4.35 -8.32 9.97
CA ILE A 81 4.90 -9.68 9.87
C ILE A 81 4.52 -10.42 11.15
N ASN A 82 3.92 -11.61 11.02
CA ASN A 82 3.43 -12.38 12.18
C ASN A 82 2.47 -11.57 13.08
N LYS A 83 1.60 -10.74 12.49
CA LYS A 83 0.68 -9.83 13.20
C LYS A 83 1.37 -8.73 14.03
N ALA A 84 2.69 -8.58 13.94
CA ALA A 84 3.43 -7.48 14.55
C ALA A 84 3.81 -6.43 13.50
N PHE A 85 3.70 -5.15 13.86
CA PHE A 85 4.16 -4.05 13.02
C PHE A 85 5.65 -4.21 12.70
N ALA A 86 5.99 -4.20 11.42
CA ALA A 86 7.36 -4.36 10.94
C ALA A 86 7.93 -3.02 10.47
N SER A 87 7.20 -2.30 9.61
CA SER A 87 7.63 -1.02 9.07
C SER A 87 6.48 -0.21 8.48
N ARG A 88 6.71 1.10 8.31
CA ARG A 88 5.83 2.02 7.60
C ARG A 88 6.66 2.90 6.67
N TYR A 89 6.15 3.11 5.47
CA TYR A 89 6.71 3.98 4.45
C TYR A 89 5.66 4.99 4.00
N TRP A 90 6.10 6.20 3.65
CA TRP A 90 5.24 7.25 3.14
C TRP A 90 5.38 7.36 1.62
N CYS A 91 4.26 7.50 0.93
CA CYS A 91 4.22 7.87 -0.48
C CYS A 91 4.32 9.40 -0.54
N VAL A 92 5.43 9.93 -1.03
CA VAL A 92 5.70 11.37 -1.16
C VAL A 92 5.84 11.74 -2.64
N LYS A 93 5.40 12.96 -3.00
CA LYS A 93 5.65 13.54 -4.32
C LYS A 93 7.01 14.20 -4.41
#